data_AF-A0A1F6CMX0-F1
#
_entry.id   AF-A0A1F6CMX0-F1
#
_cell.length_a   1.000
_cell.length_b   1.000
_cell.length_c   1.000
_cell.angle_alpha   90.00
_cell.angle_beta   90.00
_cell.angle_gamma   90.00
#
_symmetry.space_group_name_H-M   'P 1'
#
loop_
_entity.id
_entity.type
_entity.pdbx_description
1 polymer ?
#
loop_
_entity_poly.entity_id
_entity_poly.type
_entity_poly.pdbx_seq_one_letter_code
_entity_poly.pdbx_strand_id
1 'polypeptide(L)' 'MKNLHMVAWILMIVGGLNWGLIGLGGFMNADWNVVGMLLGSWPQVEWLVYILVGLAAVYEVVTHKANCRLCGSSM' A
#
# COMPACT_ATOMS: atom_id res chain seq x y z
N MET A 1 4.12 -1.90 18.60
CA MET A 1 4.55 -2.96 17.66
C MET A 1 5.39 -2.36 16.53
N LYS A 2 6.68 -2.09 16.77
CA LYS A 2 7.57 -1.40 15.78
C LYS A 2 7.62 -2.14 14.44
N ASN A 3 7.70 -3.47 14.49
CA ASN A 3 7.79 -4.31 13.30
C ASN A 3 6.49 -4.30 12.48
N LEU A 4 5.33 -4.31 13.15
CA LEU A 4 4.04 -4.26 12.46
C LEU A 4 3.81 -2.94 11.73
N HIS A 5 4.14 -1.81 12.37
CA HIS A 5 4.14 -0.50 11.72
C HIS A 5 5.07 -0.47 10.51
N MET A 6 6.29 -0.99 10.63
CA MET A 6 7.22 -1.02 9.51
C MET A 6 6.68 -1.84 8.32
N VAL A 7 6.10 -3.01 8.59
CA VAL A 7 5.51 -3.86 7.53
C VAL A 7 4.29 -3.18 6.89
N ALA A 8 3.37 -2.63 7.70
CA ALA A 8 2.20 -1.91 7.20
C ALA A 8 2.61 -0.70 6.36
N TRP A 9 3.54 0.11 6.85
CA TRP A 9 4.05 1.26 6.11
C TRP A 9 4.66 0.86 4.75
N ILE A 10 5.52 -0.17 4.71
CA ILE A 10 6.10 -0.66 3.45
C ILE A 10 5.02 -1.14 2.48
N LEU A 11 4.08 -1.98 2.95
CA LEU A 11 2.99 -2.48 2.11
C LEU A 11 2.14 -1.35 1.54
N MET A 12 1.80 -0.35 2.37
CA MET A 12 1.03 0.81 1.96
C MET A 12 1.77 1.63 0.89
N ILE A 13 3.08 1.87 1.05
CA ILE A 13 3.89 2.59 0.06
C ILE A 13 3.98 1.82 -1.25
N VAL A 14 4.28 0.52 -1.21
CA VAL A 14 4.36 -0.32 -2.42
C VAL A 14 3.02 -0.35 -3.16
N GLY A 15 1.91 -0.52 -2.43
CA GLY A 15 0.57 -0.49 -3.00
C GLY A 15 0.21 0.86 -3.60
N GLY A 16 0.51 1.95 -2.90
CA GLY A 16 0.29 3.31 -3.39
C GLY A 16 1.10 3.63 -4.65
N LEU A 17 2.36 3.20 -4.72
CA LEU A 17 3.19 3.32 -5.91
C LEU A 17 2.63 2.49 -7.08
N ASN A 18 2.16 1.26 -6.84
CA ASN A 18 1.53 0.43 -7.88
C ASN A 18 0.29 1.13 -8.47
N TRP A 19 -0.59 1.68 -7.62
CA TRP A 19 -1.77 2.41 -8.10
C TRP A 19 -1.40 3.71 -8.81
N GLY A 20 -0.34 4.40 -8.36
CA GLY A 20 0.20 5.56 -9.07
C GLY A 20 0.67 5.20 -10.48
N LEU A 21 1.37 4.07 -10.65
CA LEU A 21 1.79 3.57 -11.95
C LEU A 21 0.60 3.17 -12.82
N ILE A 22 -0.40 2.47 -12.27
CA ILE A 22 -1.64 2.14 -13.00
C ILE A 22 -2.31 3.42 -13.53
N GLY A 23 -2.43 4.45 -12.69
CA GLY A 23 -3.00 5.74 -13.10
C GLY A 23 -2.20 6.42 -14.22
N LEU A 24 -0.87 6.46 -14.10
CA LEU A 24 0.02 7.01 -15.13
C LEU A 24 -0.05 6.22 -16.44
N GLY A 25 -0.04 4.89 -16.37
CA GLY A 25 -0.22 4.00 -17.51
C GLY A 25 -1.55 4.28 -18.22
N GLY A 26 -2.62 4.49 -17.46
CA GLY A 26 -3.93 4.87 -17.99
C GLY A 26 -3.89 6.13 -18.86
N PHE A 27 -3.18 7.18 -18.45
CA PHE A 27 -2.96 8.39 -19.28
C PHE A 27 -2.15 8.10 -20.55
N MET A 28 -1.35 7.05 -20.55
CA MET A 28 -0.50 6.63 -21.66
C MET A 28 -1.08 5.47 -22.49
N ASN A 29 -2.34 5.08 -22.25
CA ASN A 29 -2.98 3.90 -22.86
C ASN A 29 -2.17 2.60 -22.68
N ALA A 30 -1.53 2.43 -21.51
CA ALA A 30 -0.75 1.26 -21.15
C ALA A 30 -1.17 0.72 -19.77
N ASP A 31 -1.10 -0.60 -19.57
CA ASP A 31 -1.30 -1.20 -18.25
C ASP A 31 0.05 -1.34 -17.53
N TRP A 32 0.21 -0.58 -16.44
CA TRP A 32 1.42 -0.57 -15.60
C TRP A 32 1.18 -1.18 -14.21
N ASN A 33 0.25 -2.13 -14.12
CA ASN A 33 0.05 -2.89 -12.89
C ASN A 33 1.23 -3.85 -12.62
N VAL A 34 2.21 -3.38 -11.85
CA VAL A 34 3.42 -4.14 -11.49
C VAL A 34 3.07 -5.39 -10.69
N VAL A 35 2.07 -5.33 -9.79
CA VAL A 35 1.61 -6.50 -9.05
C VAL A 35 1.06 -7.56 -10.01
N GLY A 36 0.23 -7.14 -10.97
CA GLY A 36 -0.29 -8.02 -12.02
C GLY A 36 0.80 -8.56 -12.95
N MET A 37 1.81 -7.76 -13.29
CA MET A 37 2.95 -8.22 -14.11
C MET A 37 3.77 -9.33 -13.43
N LEU A 38 3.93 -9.25 -12.10
CA LEU A 38 4.71 -10.23 -11.33
C LEU A 38 3.89 -11.46 -10.93
N LEU A 39 2.62 -11.26 -10.58
CA LEU A 39 1.79 -12.29 -9.94
C LEU A 39 0.56 -12.70 -10.76
N GLY A 40 0.34 -12.14 -11.95
CA GLY A 40 -0.89 -12.31 -12.71
C GLY A 40 -1.18 -13.73 -13.20
N SER A 41 -0.22 -14.65 -13.10
CA SER A 41 -0.49 -16.08 -13.30
C SER A 41 -1.28 -16.69 -12.12
N TRP A 42 -1.27 -16.05 -10.95
CA TRP A 42 -1.88 -16.49 -9.69
C TRP A 42 -2.85 -15.42 -9.14
N PRO A 43 -4.06 -15.30 -9.73
CA PRO A 43 -4.99 -14.21 -9.41
C PRO A 43 -5.35 -14.12 -7.92
N GLN A 44 -5.47 -15.25 -7.22
CA GLN A 44 -5.79 -15.23 -5.78
C GLN A 44 -4.68 -14.59 -4.93
N VAL A 45 -3.41 -14.73 -5.34
CA VAL A 45 -2.28 -14.15 -4.60
C VAL A 45 -2.19 -12.65 -4.84
N GLU A 46 -2.46 -12.20 -6.08
CA GLU A 46 -2.61 -10.78 -6.39
C GLU A 46 -3.72 -10.13 -5.54
N TRP A 47 -4.89 -10.77 -5.44
CA TRP A 47 -5.99 -10.25 -4.60
C TRP A 47 -5.62 -10.20 -3.12
N LEU A 48 -4.90 -11.20 -2.63
CA LEU A 48 -4.41 -11.21 -1.27
C LEU A 48 -3.47 -10.02 -1.01
N VAL A 49 -2.57 -9.71 -1.95
CA VAL A 49 -1.71 -8.51 -1.86
C VAL A 49 -2.55 -7.25 -1.77
N TYR A 50 -3.61 -7.10 -2.58
CA TYR A 50 -4.49 -5.94 -2.51
C TYR A 50 -5.21 -5.81 -1.16
N ILE A 51 -5.67 -6.92 -0.58
CA ILE A 51 -6.28 -6.93 0.74
C ILE A 51 -5.25 -6.52 1.81
N LEU A 52 -4.02 -7.06 1.75
CA LEU A 52 -2.96 -6.73 2.70
C LEU A 52 -2.55 -5.25 2.63
N VAL A 53 -2.48 -4.67 1.42
CA VAL A 53 -2.25 -3.23 1.22
C VAL A 53 -3.39 -2.42 1.86
N GLY A 54 -4.65 -2.81 1.66
CA GLY A 54 -5.80 -2.14 2.25
C GLY A 54 -5.78 -2.19 3.79
N LEU A 55 -5.49 -3.36 4.37
CA LEU A 55 -5.35 -3.53 5.82
C LEU A 55 -4.19 -2.71 6.38
N ALA A 56 -3.08 -2.63 5.66
CA ALA A 56 -1.94 -1.81 6.02
C ALA A 56 -2.30 -0.32 6.06
N ALA A 57 -3.05 0.17 5.07
CA ALA A 57 -3.54 1.55 5.05
C ALA A 57 -4.48 1.83 6.24
N VAL A 58 -5.41 0.92 6.55
CA VAL A 58 -6.27 1.03 7.74
C VAL A 58 -5.43 1.09 9.02
N TYR A 59 -4.44 0.20 9.17
CA TYR A 59 -3.54 0.17 10.32
C TYR A 59 -2.79 1.50 10.50
N GLU A 60 -2.20 2.02 9.43
CA GLU A 60 -1.47 3.30 9.45
C GLU A 60 -2.39 4.46 9.82
N VAL A 61 -3.63 4.50 9.32
CA VAL A 61 -4.61 5.54 9.69
C VAL A 61 -5.01 5.45 11.16
N VAL A 62 -5.36 4.27 11.67
CA VAL A 62 -5.81 4.14 13.08
C VAL A 62 -4.68 4.33 14.08
N THR A 63 -3.42 4.09 13.68
CA THR A 63 -2.24 4.29 14.52
C THR A 63 -1.51 5.61 14.24
N HIS A 64 -1.98 6.41 13.28
CA HIS A 64 -1.28 7.58 12.76
C HIS A 64 -0.83 8.56 13.84
N LYS A 65 -1.74 8.98 14.74
CA LYS A 65 -1.42 9.94 15.81
C LYS A 65 -0.32 9.43 16.74
N ALA A 66 -0.27 8.12 17.00
CA ALA A 66 0.74 7.54 17.88
C ALA A 66 2.13 7.42 17.22
N ASN A 67 2.17 7.28 15.89
CA ASN A 67 3.42 7.04 15.15
C ASN A 67 3.98 8.31 14.48
N CYS A 68 3.12 9.27 14.12
CA CYS A 68 3.49 10.48 13.40
C CYS A 68 4.01 11.55 14.36
N ARG A 69 5.27 11.96 14.20
CA ARG A 69 5.90 12.99 15.05
C ARG A 69 5.27 14.38 14.92
N LEU A 70 4.60 14.66 13.80
CA LEU A 70 3.92 15.93 13.56
C LEU A 70 2.50 15.96 14.15
N CYS A 71 1.85 14.80 14.25
CA CYS A 71 0.46 14.68 14.70
C CYS A 71 0.32 14.08 16.11
N GLY A 72 1.40 13.52 16.66
CA GLY A 72 1.47 12.96 18.02
C GLY A 72 1.70 13.99 19.13
N SER A 73 1.83 15.27 18.75
CA SER A 73 1.86 16.41 19.67
C SER A 73 0.48 16.69 20.24
N SER A 74 -0.06 15.78 21.04
CA SER A 74 -0.92 16.17 22.14
C SER A 74 -0.01 16.83 23.18
N MET A 75 -0.29 18.10 23.48
CA MET A 75 0.32 18.84 24.59
C MET A 75 0.34 18.03 25.89
#